data_AF-A0A1A2WRE8-F1
#
_entry.id   AF-A0A1A2WRE8-F1
#
_cell.length_a   1.000
_cell.length_b   1.000
_cell.length_c   1.000
_cell.angle_alpha   90.00
_cell.angle_beta   90.00
_cell.angle_gamma   90.00
#
_symmetry.space_group_name_H-M   'P 1'
#
loop_
_entity.id
_entity.type
_entity.pdbx_description
1 polymer ?
#
loop_
_entity_poly.entity_id
_entity_poly.type
_entity_poly.pdbx_seq_one_letter_code
_entity_poly.pdbx_strand_id
1 'polypeptide(L)'
;MVDVDAATRDVQVAAVRDLYRALAAGDRETLGKLLHPDFVGHATVGLPLGVGGEHVGPDAMRRELWWQLGRHYDVQAYPDEFHTLDDGRLLVVGRYRGTARRSGKELDAAFHHVIGFADDSRLTSLDQLTDSAAWIEALDEQGRLETIDYRVADGVAIVCLSRPDARNAIDPRMAEESLVVARRIADDRCVRAVLICGDGPSLSVGGDIDSFLSDASTPLGEVLQGMVTPFHEAFRVLNRIDAPIVTAAHGAVAGGGLGFVYAADLVLAAEGTKFVTAFAALGLSGDGGGTWHLPRLIGARRAAEAYLRNRPIEATEALELGMINEIVPAAELRPRALALATDLAHGPTPAFARMRALLRDSWHSDLATQLQSETEALKATGDTADAAEALSAFKSKRAPRFTGR
;
A
#
# COMPACT_ATOMS: atom_id res chain seq x y z
N MET A 1 39.29 -43.50 23.59
CA MET A 1 39.43 -42.08 23.25
C MET A 1 38.08 -41.71 22.64
N VAL A 2 37.18 -41.14 23.44
CA VAL A 2 35.90 -40.64 22.91
C VAL A 2 36.26 -39.51 21.97
N ASP A 3 35.77 -39.59 20.74
CA ASP A 3 36.05 -38.63 19.68
C ASP A 3 35.53 -37.26 20.11
N VAL A 4 36.44 -36.34 20.43
CA VAL A 4 36.11 -35.01 20.99
C VAL A 4 35.22 -34.22 20.02
N ASP A 5 35.35 -34.50 18.72
CA ASP A 5 34.54 -33.91 17.67
C ASP A 5 33.09 -34.42 17.68
N ALA A 6 32.86 -35.68 18.07
CA ALA A 6 31.52 -36.25 18.19
C ALA A 6 30.75 -35.66 19.39
N ALA A 7 31.42 -35.47 20.53
CA ALA A 7 30.82 -34.88 21.72
C ALA A 7 30.47 -33.39 21.51
N THR A 8 31.36 -32.64 20.84
CA THR A 8 31.12 -31.22 20.49
C THR A 8 29.95 -31.10 19.51
N ARG A 9 29.88 -31.99 18.51
CA ARG A 9 28.76 -32.04 17.57
C ARG A 9 27.43 -32.31 18.27
N ASP A 10 27.37 -33.24 19.21
CA ASP A 10 26.13 -33.57 19.94
C ASP A 10 25.59 -32.37 20.73
N VAL A 11 26.49 -31.58 21.36
CA VAL A 11 26.13 -30.34 22.07
C VAL A 11 25.59 -29.28 21.10
N GLN A 12 26.27 -29.05 19.98
CA GLN A 12 25.83 -28.10 18.95
C GLN A 12 24.46 -28.48 18.36
N VAL A 13 24.25 -29.76 18.04
CA VAL A 13 22.97 -30.27 17.55
C VAL A 13 21.87 -30.09 18.59
N ALA A 14 22.14 -30.34 19.87
CA ALA A 14 21.19 -30.12 20.95
C ALA A 14 20.79 -28.64 21.05
N ALA A 15 21.76 -27.72 21.04
CA ALA A 15 21.52 -26.29 21.11
C ALA A 15 20.65 -25.78 19.94
N VAL A 16 20.89 -26.28 18.72
CA VAL A 16 20.09 -25.92 17.54
C VAL A 16 18.68 -26.50 17.59
N ARG A 17 18.51 -27.72 18.14
CA ARG A 17 17.17 -28.26 18.40
C ARG A 17 16.41 -27.46 19.45
N ASP A 18 17.10 -26.96 20.48
CA ASP A 18 16.52 -26.05 21.47
C ASP A 18 16.13 -24.71 20.83
N LEU A 19 16.95 -24.17 19.91
CA LEU A 19 16.62 -22.98 19.13
C LEU A 19 15.28 -23.14 18.39
N TYR A 20 15.11 -24.21 17.60
CA TYR A 20 13.87 -24.41 16.84
C TYR A 20 12.65 -24.60 17.74
N ARG A 21 12.79 -25.31 18.87
CA ARG A 21 11.72 -25.45 19.87
C ARG A 21 11.35 -24.12 20.50
N ALA A 22 12.34 -23.30 20.86
CA ALA A 22 12.11 -21.99 21.45
C ALA A 22 11.42 -21.04 20.46
N LEU A 23 11.80 -21.08 19.18
CA LEU A 23 11.13 -20.32 18.11
C LEU A 23 9.68 -20.75 17.94
N ALA A 24 9.40 -22.06 17.89
CA ALA A 24 8.04 -22.58 17.76
C ALA A 24 7.15 -22.23 18.96
N ALA A 25 7.71 -22.16 20.17
CA ALA A 25 6.98 -21.84 21.40
C ALA A 25 6.89 -20.33 21.71
N GLY A 26 7.62 -19.47 20.97
CA GLY A 26 7.73 -18.05 21.32
C GLY A 26 8.56 -17.79 22.59
N ASP A 27 9.43 -18.72 23.00
CA ASP A 27 10.16 -18.69 24.28
C ASP A 27 11.38 -17.75 24.22
N ARG A 28 11.16 -16.50 24.66
CA ARG A 28 12.20 -15.46 24.68
C ARG A 28 13.31 -15.74 25.69
N GLU A 29 13.01 -16.43 26.78
CA GLU A 29 13.99 -16.70 27.84
C GLU A 29 15.03 -17.69 27.34
N THR A 30 14.58 -18.80 26.73
CA THR A 30 15.47 -19.80 26.15
C THR A 30 16.28 -19.21 24.99
N LEU A 31 15.67 -18.39 24.11
CA LEU A 31 16.41 -17.68 23.05
C LEU A 31 17.50 -16.76 23.62
N GLY A 32 17.25 -16.08 24.75
CA GLY A 32 18.24 -15.24 25.41
C GLY A 32 19.44 -16.01 25.97
N LYS A 33 19.27 -17.29 26.32
CA LYS A 33 20.35 -18.17 26.79
C LYS A 33 21.15 -18.78 25.64
N LEU A 34 20.50 -19.07 24.52
CA LEU A 34 21.11 -19.73 23.36
C LEU A 34 21.92 -18.77 22.48
N LEU A 35 21.47 -17.52 22.33
CA LEU A 35 22.10 -16.56 21.42
C LEU A 35 23.21 -15.78 22.10
N HIS A 36 24.36 -15.67 21.46
CA HIS A 36 25.45 -14.80 21.90
C HIS A 36 25.02 -13.32 21.78
N PRO A 37 25.48 -12.41 22.67
CA PRO A 37 25.17 -10.98 22.56
C PRO A 37 25.53 -10.36 21.21
N ASP A 38 26.62 -10.84 20.60
CA ASP A 38 27.10 -10.41 19.28
C ASP A 38 26.55 -11.28 18.14
N PHE A 39 25.41 -11.98 18.34
CA PHE A 39 24.81 -12.82 17.32
C PHE A 39 24.48 -12.03 16.06
N VAL A 40 24.82 -12.55 14.88
CA VAL A 40 24.42 -11.96 13.59
C VAL A 40 23.63 -12.96 12.76
N GLY A 41 22.43 -12.57 12.32
CA GLY A 41 21.61 -13.37 11.41
C GLY A 41 21.65 -12.82 9.99
N HIS A 42 21.79 -13.68 8.99
CA HIS A 42 21.69 -13.33 7.58
C HIS A 42 20.50 -14.05 6.97
N ALA A 43 19.37 -13.35 6.86
CA ALA A 43 18.15 -13.87 6.28
C ALA A 43 18.21 -13.86 4.74
N THR A 44 17.56 -14.83 4.10
CA THR A 44 17.52 -14.92 2.63
C THR A 44 16.95 -13.63 2.01
N VAL A 45 17.71 -13.01 1.12
CA VAL A 45 17.25 -11.85 0.34
C VAL A 45 16.08 -12.26 -0.54
N GLY A 46 15.00 -11.47 -0.53
CA GLY A 46 13.76 -11.78 -1.26
C GLY A 46 12.67 -12.42 -0.39
N LEU A 47 12.94 -12.70 0.89
CA LEU A 47 11.87 -13.00 1.84
C LEU A 47 10.83 -11.85 1.89
N PRO A 48 9.54 -12.16 2.09
CA PRO A 48 8.48 -11.16 2.09
C PRO A 48 8.60 -10.21 3.29
N LEU A 49 7.83 -9.12 3.28
CA LEU A 49 7.78 -8.14 4.37
C LEU A 49 9.10 -7.37 4.62
N GLY A 50 10.06 -7.46 3.69
CA GLY A 50 11.33 -6.73 3.78
C GLY A 50 12.28 -7.26 4.85
N VAL A 51 12.12 -8.52 5.29
CA VAL A 51 12.91 -9.10 6.39
C VAL A 51 14.23 -9.75 5.95
N GLY A 52 14.49 -9.85 4.64
CA GLY A 52 15.74 -10.39 4.12
C GLY A 52 16.93 -9.48 4.40
N GLY A 53 18.14 -10.04 4.51
CA GLY A 53 19.36 -9.29 4.79
C GLY A 53 19.93 -9.54 6.18
N GLU A 54 20.83 -8.65 6.62
CA GLU A 54 21.58 -8.78 7.88
C GLU A 54 20.81 -8.21 9.07
N HIS A 55 20.82 -8.95 10.18
CA HIS A 55 20.21 -8.61 11.46
C HIS A 55 21.27 -8.69 12.56
N VAL A 56 21.73 -7.54 13.05
CA VAL A 56 22.81 -7.46 14.05
C VAL A 56 22.24 -7.49 15.45
N GLY A 57 22.55 -8.55 16.18
CA GLY A 57 22.18 -8.79 17.57
C GLY A 57 20.92 -9.65 17.74
N PRO A 58 20.78 -10.34 18.90
CA PRO A 58 19.60 -11.17 19.20
C PRO A 58 18.27 -10.41 19.16
N ASP A 59 18.28 -9.12 19.50
CA ASP A 59 17.06 -8.30 19.50
C ASP A 59 16.56 -7.97 18.10
N ALA A 60 17.46 -7.61 17.17
CA ALA A 60 17.12 -7.37 15.77
C ALA A 60 16.55 -8.65 15.15
N MET A 61 17.27 -9.78 15.30
CA MET A 61 16.82 -11.08 14.76
C MET A 61 15.42 -11.48 15.25
N ARG A 62 15.13 -11.24 16.54
CA ARG A 62 13.80 -11.50 17.11
C ARG A 62 12.74 -10.57 16.52
N ARG A 63 12.97 -9.26 16.60
CA ARG A 63 11.91 -8.25 16.34
C ARG A 63 11.67 -8.02 14.85
N GLU A 64 12.72 -8.08 14.05
CA GLU A 64 12.74 -7.67 12.64
C GLU A 64 12.65 -8.88 11.69
N LEU A 65 13.00 -10.09 12.14
CA LEU A 65 12.82 -11.31 11.36
C LEU A 65 11.77 -12.25 11.98
N TRP A 66 12.10 -12.95 13.07
CA TRP A 66 11.29 -14.09 13.52
C TRP A 66 9.88 -13.70 13.97
N TRP A 67 9.73 -12.65 14.79
CA TRP A 67 8.41 -12.20 15.24
C TRP A 67 7.67 -11.42 14.18
N GLN A 68 8.37 -10.82 13.23
CA GLN A 68 7.73 -10.21 12.07
C GLN A 68 7.09 -11.30 11.21
N LEU A 69 7.82 -12.37 10.86
CA LEU A 69 7.26 -13.52 10.17
C LEU A 69 6.14 -14.20 10.98
N GLY A 70 6.32 -14.42 12.29
CA GLY A 70 5.32 -15.07 13.15
C GLY A 70 3.97 -14.36 13.26
N ARG A 71 3.90 -13.06 12.94
CA ARG A 71 2.63 -12.31 12.83
C ARG A 71 1.82 -12.70 11.60
N HIS A 72 2.49 -13.14 10.53
CA HIS A 72 1.88 -13.44 9.24
C HIS A 72 1.82 -14.94 8.95
N TYR A 73 2.65 -15.73 9.62
CA TYR A 73 2.74 -17.17 9.44
C TYR A 73 2.58 -17.92 10.77
N ASP A 74 2.02 -19.10 10.67
CA ASP A 74 2.06 -20.13 11.70
C ASP A 74 2.90 -21.28 11.17
N VAL A 75 4.23 -21.16 11.29
CA VAL A 75 5.21 -22.00 10.61
C VAL A 75 6.29 -22.45 11.58
N GLN A 76 6.72 -23.70 11.42
CA GLN A 76 7.78 -24.32 12.21
C GLN A 76 8.90 -24.85 11.31
N ALA A 77 10.12 -24.88 11.84
CA ALA A 77 11.27 -25.51 11.19
C ALA A 77 11.33 -27.00 11.55
N TYR A 78 11.39 -27.85 10.55
CA TYR A 78 11.58 -29.29 10.68
C TYR A 78 12.97 -29.64 10.12
N PRO A 79 13.99 -29.78 10.97
CA PRO A 79 15.32 -30.17 10.52
C PRO A 79 15.37 -31.67 10.18
N ASP A 80 15.91 -31.98 9.01
CA ASP A 80 16.07 -33.36 8.52
C ASP A 80 17.50 -33.87 8.75
N GLU A 81 18.50 -33.04 8.46
CA GLU A 81 19.91 -33.43 8.49
C GLU A 81 20.79 -32.40 9.21
N PHE A 82 21.85 -32.88 9.87
CA PHE A 82 22.84 -32.08 10.59
C PHE A 82 24.26 -32.49 10.18
N HIS A 83 24.98 -31.56 9.56
CA HIS A 83 26.33 -31.76 9.03
C HIS A 83 27.30 -30.79 9.69
N THR A 84 28.42 -31.29 10.20
CA THR A 84 29.52 -30.45 10.70
C THR A 84 30.37 -30.00 9.52
N LEU A 85 30.68 -28.71 9.44
CA LEU A 85 31.57 -28.13 8.44
C LEU A 85 33.02 -28.10 8.95
N ASP A 86 33.99 -28.05 8.03
CA ASP A 86 35.43 -28.06 8.36
C ASP A 86 35.86 -26.86 9.23
N ASP A 87 35.08 -25.77 9.23
CA ASP A 87 35.31 -24.57 10.03
C ASP A 87 34.60 -24.59 11.40
N GLY A 88 34.02 -25.73 11.80
CA GLY A 88 33.36 -25.94 13.08
C GLY A 88 31.92 -25.44 13.16
N ARG A 89 31.38 -24.88 12.07
CA ARG A 89 29.96 -24.51 11.94
C ARG A 89 29.09 -25.73 11.69
N LEU A 90 27.79 -25.58 11.98
CA LEU A 90 26.80 -26.62 11.74
C LEU A 90 25.89 -26.23 10.58
N LEU A 91 25.89 -27.03 9.52
CA LEU A 91 24.89 -26.97 8.45
C LEU A 91 23.68 -27.82 8.84
N VAL A 92 22.50 -27.21 8.79
CA VAL A 92 21.22 -27.86 9.02
C VAL A 92 20.40 -27.77 7.74
N VAL A 93 19.95 -28.91 7.24
CA VAL A 93 19.05 -28.99 6.08
C VAL A 93 17.68 -29.42 6.58
N GLY A 94 16.63 -28.77 6.11
CA GLY A 94 15.27 -29.11 6.52
C GLY A 94 14.21 -28.35 5.73
N ARG A 95 12.99 -28.34 6.28
CA ARG A 95 11.84 -27.65 5.68
C ARG A 95 11.07 -26.84 6.71
N TYR A 96 10.61 -25.67 6.29
CA TYR A 96 9.59 -24.91 6.97
C TYR A 96 8.22 -25.42 6.55
N ARG A 97 7.37 -25.79 7.51
CA ARG A 97 5.98 -26.16 7.24
C ARG A 97 5.01 -25.42 8.14
N GLY A 98 3.86 -25.11 7.59
CA GLY A 98 2.78 -24.44 8.31
C GLY A 98 1.82 -23.73 7.37
N THR A 99 1.20 -22.66 7.85
CA THR A 99 0.24 -21.87 7.06
C THR A 99 0.48 -20.38 7.18
N ALA A 100 0.17 -19.63 6.14
CA ALA A 100 0.04 -18.19 6.24
C ALA A 100 -1.28 -17.85 6.93
N ARG A 101 -1.22 -17.07 8.02
CA ARG A 101 -2.38 -16.76 8.88
C ARG A 101 -3.50 -16.05 8.14
N ARG A 102 -3.16 -15.21 7.15
CA ARG A 102 -4.13 -14.39 6.40
C ARG A 102 -4.79 -15.16 5.26
N SER A 103 -3.99 -15.79 4.40
CA SER A 103 -4.48 -16.47 3.20
C SER A 103 -5.01 -17.88 3.50
N GLY A 104 -4.55 -18.48 4.61
CA GLY A 104 -4.77 -19.90 4.92
C GLY A 104 -3.99 -20.86 4.03
N LYS A 105 -3.20 -20.37 3.05
CA LYS A 105 -2.39 -21.21 2.17
C LYS A 105 -1.28 -21.91 2.98
N GLU A 106 -1.00 -23.15 2.62
CA GLU A 106 0.13 -23.90 3.17
C GLU A 106 1.44 -23.29 2.72
N LEU A 107 2.42 -23.28 3.63
CA LEU A 107 3.81 -23.04 3.32
C LEU A 107 4.56 -24.36 3.46
N ASP A 108 5.28 -24.76 2.41
CA ASP A 108 6.27 -25.81 2.48
C ASP A 108 7.55 -25.37 1.75
N ALA A 109 8.53 -24.84 2.49
CA ALA A 109 9.75 -24.25 1.93
C ALA A 109 11.01 -24.97 2.44
N ALA A 110 11.90 -25.39 1.54
CA ALA A 110 13.21 -25.91 1.94
C ALA A 110 14.05 -24.83 2.62
N PHE A 111 14.90 -25.21 3.57
CA PHE A 111 15.89 -24.32 4.16
C PHE A 111 17.24 -25.00 4.36
N HIS A 112 18.28 -24.17 4.33
CA HIS A 112 19.63 -24.46 4.78
C HIS A 112 20.02 -23.39 5.80
N HIS A 113 20.43 -23.81 6.99
CA HIS A 113 20.99 -22.92 8.01
C HIS A 113 22.45 -23.27 8.25
N VAL A 114 23.35 -22.30 8.13
CA VAL A 114 24.73 -22.45 8.60
C VAL A 114 24.86 -21.67 9.90
N ILE A 115 25.20 -22.38 10.98
CA ILE A 115 25.15 -21.84 12.34
C ILE A 115 26.56 -21.83 12.94
N GLY A 116 26.98 -20.64 13.39
CA GLY A 116 28.24 -20.44 14.11
C GLY A 116 28.05 -20.59 15.63
N PHE A 117 29.11 -21.02 16.31
CA PHE A 117 29.13 -21.20 17.75
C PHE A 117 30.33 -20.49 18.38
N ALA A 118 30.16 -20.01 19.62
CA ALA A 118 31.25 -19.61 20.49
C ALA A 118 31.79 -20.82 21.29
N ASP A 119 32.94 -20.63 21.97
CA ASP A 119 33.55 -21.66 22.83
C ASP A 119 32.61 -22.12 23.95
N ASP A 120 31.68 -21.26 24.39
CA ASP A 120 30.67 -21.57 25.40
C ASP A 120 29.39 -22.21 24.83
N SER A 121 29.44 -22.66 23.56
CA SER A 121 28.36 -23.30 22.81
C SER A 121 27.14 -22.41 22.51
N ARG A 122 27.18 -21.10 22.80
CA ARG A 122 26.15 -20.17 22.32
C ARG A 122 26.30 -19.91 20.82
N LEU A 123 25.17 -19.64 20.17
CA LEU A 123 25.12 -19.38 18.73
C LEU A 123 25.61 -17.96 18.46
N THR A 124 26.58 -17.83 17.55
CA THR A 124 27.17 -16.54 17.14
C THR A 124 26.67 -16.07 15.78
N SER A 125 26.23 -16.98 14.91
CA SER A 125 25.63 -16.59 13.64
C SER A 125 24.58 -17.58 13.14
N LEU A 126 23.71 -17.12 12.24
CA LEU A 126 22.80 -17.95 11.45
C LEU A 126 22.68 -17.38 10.04
N ASP A 127 23.30 -18.05 9.07
CA ASP A 127 23.09 -17.78 7.65
C ASP A 127 21.95 -18.65 7.11
N GLN A 128 20.92 -18.02 6.55
CA GLN A 128 19.72 -18.68 6.05
C GLN A 128 19.61 -18.61 4.53
N LEU A 129 19.40 -19.76 3.92
CA LEU A 129 18.92 -19.91 2.55
C LEU A 129 17.60 -20.69 2.54
N THR A 130 16.52 -20.07 2.08
CA THR A 130 15.21 -20.71 1.96
C THR A 130 14.51 -20.33 0.67
N ASP A 131 13.51 -21.12 0.26
CA ASP A 131 12.69 -20.85 -0.93
C ASP A 131 11.77 -19.64 -0.71
N SER A 132 12.30 -18.43 -0.91
CA SER A 132 11.56 -17.18 -0.71
C SER A 132 10.33 -17.07 -1.60
N ALA A 133 10.29 -17.73 -2.75
CA ALA A 133 9.13 -17.75 -3.62
C ALA A 133 7.95 -18.48 -2.95
N ALA A 134 8.22 -19.65 -2.34
CA ALA A 134 7.20 -20.38 -1.56
C ALA A 134 6.66 -19.55 -0.38
N TRP A 135 7.53 -18.80 0.31
CA TRP A 135 7.09 -17.85 1.35
C TRP A 135 6.15 -16.80 0.78
N ILE A 136 6.51 -16.15 -0.33
CA ILE A 136 5.68 -15.12 -0.99
C ILE A 136 4.35 -15.71 -1.46
N GLU A 137 4.37 -16.88 -2.11
CA GLU A 137 3.18 -17.55 -2.65
C GLU A 137 2.17 -17.89 -1.55
N ALA A 138 2.66 -18.41 -0.42
CA ALA A 138 1.83 -18.71 0.73
C ALA A 138 1.19 -17.46 1.34
N LEU A 139 1.82 -16.29 1.29
CA LEU A 139 1.30 -15.04 1.85
C LEU A 139 0.10 -14.43 1.10
N ASP A 140 -0.27 -15.02 -0.05
CA ASP A 140 -1.33 -14.67 -1.01
C ASP A 140 -0.87 -13.89 -2.27
N GLU A 141 -1.30 -14.38 -3.43
CA GLU A 141 -1.18 -13.75 -4.76
C GLU A 141 -2.01 -12.47 -4.89
N GLN A 142 -2.82 -12.11 -3.89
CA GLN A 142 -3.46 -10.78 -3.76
C GLN A 142 -2.44 -9.66 -3.45
N GLY A 143 -1.16 -10.01 -3.35
CA GLY A 143 -0.02 -9.11 -3.35
C GLY A 143 0.29 -8.51 -4.73
N ARG A 144 0.17 -9.31 -5.80
CA ARG A 144 0.45 -8.89 -7.17
C ARG A 144 -0.81 -8.30 -7.76
N LEU A 145 -0.81 -6.97 -7.88
CA LEU A 145 -1.86 -6.28 -8.59
C LEU A 145 -1.69 -6.57 -10.10
N GLU A 146 -2.79 -6.82 -10.79
CA GLU A 146 -2.80 -7.13 -12.22
C GLU A 146 -3.44 -6.03 -13.05
N THR A 147 -4.33 -5.25 -12.43
CA THR A 147 -5.09 -4.19 -13.09
C THR A 147 -4.66 -2.80 -12.64
N ILE A 148 -3.83 -2.70 -11.60
CA ILE A 148 -3.29 -1.45 -11.07
C ILE A 148 -1.79 -1.61 -10.80
N ASP A 149 -0.96 -0.83 -11.47
CA ASP A 149 0.45 -0.70 -11.12
C ASP A 149 0.60 0.25 -9.93
N TYR A 150 1.02 -0.29 -8.79
CA TYR A 150 1.23 0.46 -7.55
C TYR A 150 2.69 0.45 -7.12
N ARG A 151 3.24 1.63 -6.83
CA ARG A 151 4.56 1.77 -6.20
C ARG A 151 4.64 3.04 -5.37
N VAL A 152 5.51 3.04 -4.38
CA VAL A 152 5.86 4.25 -3.61
C VAL A 152 7.30 4.63 -3.95
N ALA A 153 7.51 5.88 -4.35
CA ALA A 153 8.84 6.43 -4.64
C ALA A 153 8.90 7.87 -4.15
N ASP A 154 9.96 8.23 -3.41
CA ASP A 154 10.20 9.59 -2.91
C ASP A 154 8.98 10.21 -2.19
N GLY A 155 8.26 9.39 -1.41
CA GLY A 155 7.06 9.79 -0.69
C GLY A 155 5.79 9.91 -1.53
N VAL A 156 5.84 9.61 -2.83
CA VAL A 156 4.66 9.59 -3.71
C VAL A 156 4.20 8.17 -3.93
N ALA A 157 2.97 7.86 -3.52
CA ALA A 157 2.26 6.66 -3.94
C ALA A 157 1.71 6.85 -5.36
N ILE A 158 2.25 6.12 -6.32
CA ILE A 158 1.84 6.17 -7.73
C ILE A 158 0.92 4.99 -7.97
N VAL A 159 -0.32 5.30 -8.35
CA VAL A 159 -1.41 4.38 -8.67
C VAL A 159 -1.73 4.55 -10.16
N CYS A 160 -1.33 3.59 -10.99
CA CYS A 160 -1.58 3.62 -12.43
C CYS A 160 -2.55 2.50 -12.82
N LEU A 161 -3.74 2.86 -13.32
CA LEU A 161 -4.69 1.89 -13.86
C LEU A 161 -4.10 1.25 -15.12
N SER A 162 -4.02 -0.07 -15.16
CA SER A 162 -3.18 -0.84 -16.11
C SER A 162 -4.00 -1.91 -16.86
N ARG A 163 -5.17 -1.51 -17.40
CA ARG A 163 -5.93 -2.30 -18.38
C ARG A 163 -6.09 -1.49 -19.69
N PRO A 164 -4.99 -1.09 -20.36
CA PRO A 164 -5.02 -0.13 -21.46
C PRO A 164 -5.87 -0.60 -22.66
N ASP A 165 -5.87 -1.90 -22.96
CA ASP A 165 -6.64 -2.49 -24.06
C ASP A 165 -8.16 -2.40 -23.82
N ALA A 166 -8.58 -2.45 -22.55
CA ALA A 166 -9.95 -2.23 -22.11
C ALA A 166 -10.23 -0.75 -21.75
N ARG A 167 -9.30 0.17 -22.07
CA ARG A 167 -9.37 1.60 -21.70
C ARG A 167 -9.60 1.82 -20.20
N ASN A 168 -9.01 0.94 -19.39
CA ASN A 168 -9.16 0.90 -17.93
C ASN A 168 -10.61 0.81 -17.48
N ALA A 169 -11.43 0.02 -18.18
CA ALA A 169 -12.73 -0.39 -17.67
C ALA A 169 -12.55 -1.11 -16.31
N ILE A 170 -13.53 -0.96 -15.43
CA ILE A 170 -13.50 -1.48 -14.06
C ILE A 170 -14.23 -2.82 -14.07
N ASP A 171 -13.46 -3.89 -13.95
CA ASP A 171 -13.96 -5.24 -13.70
C ASP A 171 -13.95 -5.54 -12.19
N PRO A 172 -14.46 -6.69 -11.74
CA PRO A 172 -14.44 -7.07 -10.32
C PRO A 172 -13.03 -7.05 -9.71
N ARG A 173 -12.01 -7.44 -10.48
CA ARG A 173 -10.61 -7.45 -10.01
C ARG A 173 -10.09 -6.04 -9.74
N MET A 174 -10.28 -5.10 -10.67
CA MET A 174 -9.88 -3.70 -10.48
C MET A 174 -10.63 -3.05 -9.31
N ALA A 175 -11.88 -3.40 -9.08
CA ALA A 175 -12.63 -2.93 -7.92
C ALA A 175 -12.02 -3.40 -6.59
N GLU A 176 -11.66 -4.69 -6.49
CA GLU A 176 -10.97 -5.25 -5.33
C GLU A 176 -9.56 -4.69 -5.15
N GLU A 177 -8.79 -4.60 -6.23
CA GLU A 177 -7.43 -4.05 -6.23
C GLU A 177 -7.41 -2.57 -5.84
N SER A 178 -8.43 -1.80 -6.23
CA SER A 178 -8.60 -0.41 -5.78
C SER A 178 -8.69 -0.31 -4.26
N LEU A 179 -9.42 -1.22 -3.61
CA LEU A 179 -9.51 -1.28 -2.16
C LEU A 179 -8.20 -1.74 -1.52
N VAL A 180 -7.53 -2.74 -2.11
CA VAL A 180 -6.21 -3.20 -1.64
C VAL A 180 -5.22 -2.05 -1.67
N VAL A 181 -5.14 -1.30 -2.77
CA VAL A 181 -4.24 -0.15 -2.93
C VAL A 181 -4.60 0.98 -1.97
N ALA A 182 -5.90 1.31 -1.82
CA ALA A 182 -6.34 2.32 -0.87
C ALA A 182 -5.91 2.00 0.57
N ARG A 183 -6.02 0.74 0.99
CA ARG A 183 -5.55 0.28 2.31
C ARG A 183 -4.03 0.33 2.44
N ARG A 184 -3.28 -0.11 1.41
CA ARG A 184 -1.82 0.00 1.39
C ARG A 184 -1.36 1.45 1.56
N ILE A 185 -2.01 2.39 0.89
CA ILE A 185 -1.74 3.83 1.02
C ILE A 185 -2.04 4.31 2.44
N ALA A 186 -3.19 3.93 3.00
CA ALA A 186 -3.59 4.35 4.34
C ALA A 186 -2.66 3.83 5.45
N ASP A 187 -2.10 2.62 5.28
CA ASP A 187 -1.24 1.97 6.26
C ASP A 187 0.25 2.38 6.14
N ASP A 188 0.67 2.94 5.00
CA ASP A 188 2.07 3.29 4.72
C ASP A 188 2.41 4.72 5.15
N ARG A 189 3.14 4.84 6.26
CA ARG A 189 3.62 6.13 6.80
C ARG A 189 4.66 6.83 5.91
N CYS A 190 5.22 6.16 4.92
CA CYS A 190 6.13 6.77 3.95
C CYS A 190 5.37 7.54 2.87
N VAL A 191 4.07 7.32 2.70
CA VAL A 191 3.26 8.03 1.70
C VAL A 191 2.96 9.45 2.19
N ARG A 192 3.42 10.42 1.40
CA ARG A 192 3.32 11.86 1.63
C ARG A 192 2.44 12.56 0.60
N ALA A 193 2.24 11.96 -0.58
CA ALA A 193 1.24 12.35 -1.58
C ALA A 193 0.83 11.12 -2.42
N VAL A 194 -0.32 11.19 -3.09
CA VAL A 194 -0.80 10.15 -4.01
C VAL A 194 -0.94 10.72 -5.41
N LEU A 195 -0.48 10.00 -6.43
CA LEU A 195 -0.77 10.26 -7.84
C LEU A 195 -1.61 9.11 -8.39
N ILE A 196 -2.81 9.43 -8.90
CA ILE A 196 -3.66 8.50 -9.64
C ILE A 196 -3.56 8.85 -11.14
N CYS A 197 -3.29 7.85 -11.97
CA CYS A 197 -3.22 7.97 -13.43
C CYS A 197 -3.67 6.67 -14.10
N GLY A 198 -3.72 6.62 -15.43
CA GLY A 198 -4.09 5.41 -16.17
C GLY A 198 -3.31 5.25 -17.46
N ASP A 199 -2.95 4.01 -17.80
CA ASP A 199 -2.26 3.66 -19.05
C ASP A 199 -3.23 3.60 -20.23
N GLY A 200 -2.69 3.70 -21.44
CA GLY A 200 -3.47 3.64 -22.65
C GLY A 200 -4.32 4.90 -22.90
N PRO A 201 -5.45 4.78 -23.61
CA PRO A 201 -6.12 5.93 -24.24
C PRO A 201 -6.99 6.78 -23.30
N SER A 202 -7.28 6.30 -22.08
CA SER A 202 -8.19 6.94 -21.14
C SER A 202 -7.74 6.70 -19.70
N LEU A 203 -8.14 7.58 -18.77
CA LEU A 203 -8.03 7.27 -17.33
C LEU A 203 -8.89 6.05 -16.98
N SER A 204 -10.20 6.09 -17.24
CA SER A 204 -11.11 4.94 -17.10
C SER A 204 -12.46 5.21 -17.76
N VAL A 205 -12.97 4.23 -18.52
CA VAL A 205 -14.29 4.33 -19.17
C VAL A 205 -15.45 3.83 -18.31
N GLY A 206 -15.22 3.56 -17.02
CA GLY A 206 -16.25 3.08 -16.09
C GLY A 206 -16.34 1.56 -16.06
N GLY A 207 -17.52 1.01 -15.75
CA GLY A 207 -17.70 -0.43 -15.60
C GLY A 207 -17.42 -1.25 -16.87
N ASP A 208 -16.82 -2.42 -16.69
CA ASP A 208 -16.56 -3.38 -17.77
C ASP A 208 -17.84 -4.14 -18.15
N ILE A 209 -18.41 -3.76 -19.29
CA ILE A 209 -19.69 -4.32 -19.78
C ILE A 209 -19.60 -5.81 -20.08
N ASP A 210 -18.44 -6.30 -20.55
CA ASP A 210 -18.25 -7.72 -20.84
C ASP A 210 -18.27 -8.51 -19.53
N SER A 211 -17.69 -7.96 -18.45
CA SER A 211 -17.75 -8.53 -17.11
C SER A 211 -19.17 -8.53 -16.53
N PHE A 212 -20.02 -7.56 -16.88
CA PHE A 212 -21.42 -7.52 -16.45
C PHE A 212 -22.27 -8.62 -17.10
N LEU A 213 -21.84 -9.12 -18.25
CA LEU A 213 -22.57 -10.09 -19.06
C LEU A 213 -21.94 -11.50 -19.04
N SER A 214 -20.83 -11.69 -18.31
CA SER A 214 -20.06 -12.93 -18.35
C SER A 214 -20.76 -14.14 -17.71
N ASP A 215 -21.66 -13.89 -16.75
CA ASP A 215 -22.46 -14.93 -16.09
C ASP A 215 -23.95 -14.59 -16.15
N ALA A 216 -24.65 -15.23 -17.09
CA ALA A 216 -26.09 -15.07 -17.28
C ALA A 216 -26.93 -15.70 -16.15
N SER A 217 -26.33 -16.49 -15.26
CA SER A 217 -27.05 -17.14 -14.15
C SER A 217 -27.16 -16.26 -12.90
N THR A 218 -26.27 -15.27 -12.75
CA THR A 218 -26.28 -14.32 -11.65
C THR A 218 -27.05 -13.05 -12.05
N PRO A 219 -28.03 -12.56 -11.25
CA PRO A 219 -28.70 -11.29 -11.52
C PRO A 219 -27.70 -10.13 -11.60
N LEU A 220 -27.80 -9.28 -12.62
CA LEU A 220 -26.88 -8.14 -12.82
C LEU A 220 -26.72 -7.26 -11.56
N GLY A 221 -27.80 -7.07 -10.81
CA GLY A 221 -27.75 -6.31 -9.55
C GLY A 221 -26.77 -6.89 -8.52
N GLU A 222 -26.63 -8.21 -8.44
CA GLU A 222 -25.69 -8.88 -7.53
C GLU A 222 -24.25 -8.72 -8.03
N VAL A 223 -24.01 -8.86 -9.34
CA VAL A 223 -22.70 -8.61 -9.95
C VAL A 223 -22.24 -7.17 -9.69
N LEU A 224 -23.12 -6.20 -9.94
CA LEU A 224 -22.84 -4.79 -9.69
C LEU A 224 -22.60 -4.52 -8.20
N GLN A 225 -23.38 -5.09 -7.30
CA GLN A 225 -23.17 -4.92 -5.85
C GLN A 225 -21.81 -5.47 -5.42
N GLY A 226 -21.42 -6.65 -5.92
CA GLY A 226 -20.13 -7.29 -5.63
C GLY A 226 -18.95 -6.44 -6.08
N MET A 227 -19.05 -5.77 -7.23
CA MET A 227 -18.01 -4.87 -7.73
C MET A 227 -18.03 -3.50 -7.03
N VAL A 228 -19.20 -2.90 -6.86
CA VAL A 228 -19.33 -1.53 -6.34
C VAL A 228 -18.98 -1.45 -4.85
N THR A 229 -19.22 -2.50 -4.07
CA THR A 229 -18.93 -2.53 -2.63
C THR A 229 -17.45 -2.29 -2.30
N PRO A 230 -16.48 -3.10 -2.80
CA PRO A 230 -15.06 -2.83 -2.56
C PRO A 230 -14.60 -1.52 -3.21
N PHE A 231 -15.15 -1.17 -4.39
CA PHE A 231 -14.79 0.07 -5.07
C PHE A 231 -15.17 1.33 -4.27
N HIS A 232 -16.39 1.37 -3.73
CA HIS A 232 -16.81 2.46 -2.84
C HIS A 232 -16.01 2.49 -1.54
N GLU A 233 -15.69 1.34 -0.97
CA GLU A 233 -14.85 1.26 0.22
C GLU A 233 -13.45 1.81 -0.03
N ALA A 234 -12.89 1.60 -1.23
CA ALA A 234 -11.61 2.20 -1.63
C ALA A 234 -11.66 3.73 -1.54
N PHE A 235 -12.71 4.36 -2.08
CA PHE A 235 -12.88 5.82 -1.99
C PHE A 235 -13.18 6.30 -0.58
N ARG A 236 -13.88 5.52 0.25
CA ARG A 236 -14.09 5.85 1.66
C ARG A 236 -12.76 5.90 2.41
N VAL A 237 -11.86 4.94 2.15
CA VAL A 237 -10.50 4.91 2.72
C VAL A 237 -9.68 6.09 2.21
N LEU A 238 -9.58 6.26 0.88
CA LEU A 238 -8.86 7.38 0.26
C LEU A 238 -9.36 8.73 0.77
N ASN A 239 -10.66 8.89 1.03
CA ASN A 239 -11.23 10.13 1.54
C ASN A 239 -10.72 10.53 2.93
N ARG A 240 -10.09 9.60 3.68
CA ARG A 240 -9.63 9.82 5.06
C ARG A 240 -8.12 9.66 5.26
N ILE A 241 -7.33 9.43 4.20
CA ILE A 241 -5.87 9.37 4.31
C ILE A 241 -5.25 10.74 4.67
N ASP A 242 -4.06 10.70 5.25
CA ASP A 242 -3.26 11.87 5.66
C ASP A 242 -2.33 12.39 4.54
N ALA A 243 -2.66 12.13 3.28
CA ALA A 243 -1.89 12.55 2.11
C ALA A 243 -2.80 13.21 1.06
N PRO A 244 -2.37 14.30 0.41
CA PRO A 244 -3.09 14.89 -0.71
C PRO A 244 -3.06 13.95 -1.93
N ILE A 245 -4.15 13.96 -2.70
CA ILE A 245 -4.33 13.12 -3.88
C ILE A 245 -4.37 14.00 -5.14
N VAL A 246 -3.52 13.68 -6.10
CA VAL A 246 -3.50 14.26 -7.44
C VAL A 246 -4.01 13.23 -8.44
N THR A 247 -4.94 13.61 -9.32
CA THR A 247 -5.37 12.76 -10.43
C THR A 247 -4.99 13.37 -11.77
N ALA A 248 -4.38 12.57 -12.64
CA ALA A 248 -4.09 12.87 -14.03
C ALA A 248 -5.14 12.24 -14.94
N ALA A 249 -6.07 13.04 -15.44
CA ALA A 249 -7.17 12.60 -16.29
C ALA A 249 -6.88 12.82 -17.78
N HIS A 250 -7.13 11.82 -18.62
CA HIS A 250 -7.04 11.94 -20.08
C HIS A 250 -8.09 11.07 -20.78
N GLY A 251 -8.33 11.37 -22.04
CA GLY A 251 -9.28 10.62 -22.88
C GLY A 251 -10.71 10.72 -22.36
N ALA A 252 -11.42 9.59 -22.38
CA ALA A 252 -12.76 9.51 -21.79
C ALA A 252 -12.66 9.06 -20.33
N VAL A 253 -13.27 9.83 -19.42
CA VAL A 253 -13.45 9.47 -18.02
C VAL A 253 -14.94 9.31 -17.76
N ALA A 254 -15.39 8.08 -17.57
CA ALA A 254 -16.81 7.76 -17.58
C ALA A 254 -17.29 6.90 -16.40
N GLY A 255 -18.57 7.04 -16.05
CA GLY A 255 -19.21 6.19 -15.03
C GLY A 255 -18.46 6.18 -13.70
N GLY A 256 -18.27 4.98 -13.15
CA GLY A 256 -17.49 4.78 -11.92
C GLY A 256 -16.03 5.26 -12.01
N GLY A 257 -15.47 5.38 -13.21
CA GLY A 257 -14.12 5.94 -13.42
C GLY A 257 -13.99 7.40 -12.94
N LEU A 258 -15.10 8.14 -12.88
CA LEU A 258 -15.12 9.48 -12.28
C LEU A 258 -14.83 9.46 -10.76
N GLY A 259 -14.97 8.32 -10.09
CA GLY A 259 -14.60 8.18 -8.68
C GLY A 259 -13.14 8.53 -8.41
N PHE A 260 -12.23 8.19 -9.33
CA PHE A 260 -10.81 8.58 -9.25
C PHE A 260 -10.57 10.09 -9.38
N VAL A 261 -11.47 10.79 -10.08
CA VAL A 261 -11.45 12.26 -10.17
C VAL A 261 -12.01 12.87 -8.88
N TYR A 262 -13.14 12.35 -8.39
CA TYR A 262 -13.81 12.86 -7.20
C TYR A 262 -13.04 12.63 -5.90
N ALA A 263 -12.24 11.56 -5.83
CA ALA A 263 -11.39 11.27 -4.68
C ALA A 263 -10.23 12.25 -4.54
N ALA A 264 -9.79 12.86 -5.66
CA ALA A 264 -8.64 13.74 -5.72
C ALA A 264 -8.87 15.08 -5.02
N ASP A 265 -7.79 15.66 -4.50
CA ASP A 265 -7.77 17.04 -4.02
C ASP A 265 -7.42 18.01 -5.15
N LEU A 266 -6.60 17.57 -6.10
CA LEU A 266 -6.23 18.32 -7.30
C LEU A 266 -6.33 17.43 -8.55
N VAL A 267 -6.91 17.95 -9.62
CA VAL A 267 -7.07 17.23 -10.89
C VAL A 267 -6.45 18.02 -12.03
N LEU A 268 -5.56 17.36 -12.77
CA LEU A 268 -5.06 17.84 -14.05
C LEU A 268 -5.72 17.03 -15.16
N ALA A 269 -6.13 17.69 -16.23
CA ALA A 269 -6.67 17.02 -17.41
C ALA A 269 -5.81 17.28 -18.64
N ALA A 270 -5.68 16.28 -19.51
CA ALA A 270 -5.19 16.52 -20.86
C ALA A 270 -6.20 17.35 -21.67
N GLU A 271 -5.71 18.15 -22.62
CA GLU A 271 -6.56 18.75 -23.65
C GLU A 271 -7.43 17.68 -24.33
N GLY A 272 -8.71 18.00 -24.55
CA GLY A 272 -9.67 17.07 -25.17
C GLY A 272 -10.21 15.97 -24.26
N THR A 273 -9.88 15.97 -22.96
CA THR A 273 -10.48 15.06 -21.98
C THR A 273 -11.99 15.30 -21.86
N LYS A 274 -12.76 14.22 -21.75
CA LYS A 274 -14.23 14.25 -21.61
C LYS A 274 -14.66 13.51 -20.36
N PHE A 275 -15.49 14.15 -19.55
CA PHE A 275 -16.07 13.56 -18.34
C PHE A 275 -17.55 13.25 -18.58
N VAL A 276 -17.98 12.00 -18.36
CA VAL A 276 -19.35 11.57 -18.67
C VAL A 276 -19.91 10.69 -17.55
N THR A 277 -21.11 10.97 -17.05
CA THR A 277 -21.72 10.14 -16.01
C THR A 277 -22.05 8.72 -16.51
N ALA A 278 -22.40 8.56 -17.79
CA ALA A 278 -22.64 7.28 -18.51
C ALA A 278 -23.82 6.41 -18.03
N PHE A 279 -24.24 6.50 -16.77
CA PHE A 279 -25.21 5.59 -16.17
C PHE A 279 -26.60 5.60 -16.85
N ALA A 280 -27.10 6.77 -17.25
CA ALA A 280 -28.42 6.88 -17.88
C ALA A 280 -28.50 6.13 -19.21
N ALA A 281 -27.39 5.98 -19.94
CA ALA A 281 -27.34 5.18 -21.17
C ALA A 281 -27.45 3.67 -20.91
N LEU A 282 -27.14 3.23 -19.68
CA LEU A 282 -27.21 1.83 -19.24
C LEU A 282 -28.46 1.55 -18.39
N GLY A 283 -29.32 2.54 -18.14
CA GLY A 283 -30.46 2.41 -17.24
C GLY A 283 -30.07 2.25 -15.77
N LEU A 284 -28.87 2.71 -15.38
CA LEU A 284 -28.35 2.64 -14.01
C LEU A 284 -28.43 3.99 -13.31
N SER A 285 -28.45 3.98 -11.97
CA SER A 285 -28.61 5.18 -11.14
C SER A 285 -27.31 5.97 -10.91
N GLY A 286 -26.17 5.27 -10.87
CA GLY A 286 -24.86 5.84 -10.60
C GLY A 286 -24.14 5.25 -9.39
N ASP A 287 -22.82 5.31 -9.43
CA ASP A 287 -21.89 4.85 -8.39
C ASP A 287 -20.67 5.80 -8.29
N GLY A 288 -19.57 5.35 -7.66
CA GLY A 288 -18.28 6.05 -7.60
C GLY A 288 -18.32 7.37 -6.82
N GLY A 289 -19.36 7.59 -6.02
CA GLY A 289 -19.57 8.83 -5.25
C GLY A 289 -20.05 10.04 -6.08
N GLY A 290 -20.33 9.88 -7.37
CA GLY A 290 -20.61 11.03 -8.25
C GLY A 290 -21.86 11.82 -7.90
N THR A 291 -22.91 11.16 -7.40
CA THR A 291 -24.14 11.83 -6.94
C THR A 291 -23.94 12.64 -5.66
N TRP A 292 -22.84 12.41 -4.93
CA TRP A 292 -22.44 13.21 -3.77
C TRP A 292 -21.51 14.36 -4.18
N HIS A 293 -20.47 14.06 -4.96
CA HIS A 293 -19.42 15.03 -5.33
C HIS A 293 -19.85 16.03 -6.40
N LEU A 294 -20.41 15.56 -7.52
CA LEU A 294 -20.69 16.41 -8.68
C LEU A 294 -21.61 17.60 -8.35
N PRO A 295 -22.75 17.45 -7.65
CA PRO A 295 -23.58 18.61 -7.31
C PRO A 295 -22.91 19.61 -6.36
N ARG A 296 -21.92 19.17 -5.56
CA ARG A 296 -21.12 20.04 -4.68
C ARG A 296 -20.03 20.80 -5.44
N LEU A 297 -19.53 20.23 -6.53
CA LEU A 297 -18.54 20.87 -7.40
C LEU A 297 -19.21 21.87 -8.37
N ILE A 298 -20.22 21.42 -9.12
CA ILE A 298 -20.75 22.19 -10.27
C ILE A 298 -22.17 22.73 -10.07
N GLY A 299 -22.78 22.44 -8.91
CA GLY A 299 -24.15 22.81 -8.56
C GLY A 299 -25.20 21.78 -8.99
N ALA A 300 -26.30 21.70 -8.24
CA ALA A 300 -27.30 20.65 -8.36
C ALA A 300 -27.95 20.54 -9.76
N ARG A 301 -28.25 21.67 -10.42
CA ARG A 301 -28.91 21.67 -11.74
C ARG A 301 -28.00 21.17 -12.85
N ARG A 302 -26.72 21.56 -12.83
CA ARG A 302 -25.73 21.10 -13.82
C ARG A 302 -25.41 19.63 -13.62
N ALA A 303 -25.29 19.18 -12.37
CA ALA A 303 -25.14 17.77 -12.05
C ALA A 303 -26.36 16.95 -12.53
N ALA A 304 -27.58 17.42 -12.28
CA ALA A 304 -28.79 16.77 -12.79
C ALA A 304 -28.82 16.72 -14.32
N GLU A 305 -28.40 17.77 -15.02
CA GLU A 305 -28.27 17.74 -16.48
C GLU A 305 -27.25 16.69 -16.95
N ALA A 306 -26.07 16.66 -16.33
CA ALA A 306 -25.02 15.69 -16.66
C ALA A 306 -25.48 14.23 -16.46
N TYR A 307 -26.26 13.95 -15.41
CA TYR A 307 -26.82 12.61 -15.15
C TYR A 307 -28.02 12.29 -16.05
N LEU A 308 -29.05 13.14 -16.06
CA LEU A 308 -30.33 12.84 -16.72
C LEU A 308 -30.25 12.90 -18.26
N ARG A 309 -29.36 13.74 -18.81
CA ARG A 309 -29.13 13.84 -20.25
C ARG A 309 -27.90 13.06 -20.72
N ASN A 310 -27.17 12.43 -19.80
CA ASN A 310 -25.88 11.79 -20.06
C ASN A 310 -24.91 12.71 -20.84
N ARG A 311 -24.91 14.01 -20.51
CA ARG A 311 -24.16 15.01 -21.27
C ARG A 311 -22.67 14.96 -20.89
N PRO A 312 -21.75 14.81 -21.86
CA PRO A 312 -20.33 15.01 -21.61
C PRO A 312 -20.01 16.43 -21.15
N ILE A 313 -19.10 16.54 -20.18
CA ILE A 313 -18.46 17.79 -19.76
C ILE A 313 -17.05 17.77 -20.35
N GLU A 314 -16.77 18.68 -21.26
CA GLU A 314 -15.47 18.83 -21.91
C GLU A 314 -14.46 19.46 -20.93
N ALA A 315 -13.16 19.20 -21.08
CA ALA A 315 -12.14 19.65 -20.14
C ALA A 315 -12.19 21.17 -19.83
N THR A 316 -12.41 22.01 -20.84
CA THR A 316 -12.52 23.46 -20.66
C THR A 316 -13.71 23.84 -19.79
N GLU A 317 -14.87 23.21 -20.02
CA GLU A 317 -16.06 23.42 -19.19
C GLU A 317 -15.82 22.86 -17.77
N ALA A 318 -15.17 21.71 -17.63
CA ALA A 318 -14.84 21.14 -16.33
C ALA A 318 -13.95 22.08 -15.51
N LEU A 319 -13.00 22.78 -16.15
CA LEU A 319 -12.16 23.79 -15.51
C LEU A 319 -12.98 25.00 -15.08
N GLU A 320 -13.81 25.55 -15.98
CA GLU A 320 -14.69 26.70 -15.69
C GLU A 320 -15.68 26.42 -14.55
N LEU A 321 -16.15 25.18 -14.45
CA LEU A 321 -17.07 24.75 -13.40
C LEU A 321 -16.37 24.39 -12.08
N GLY A 322 -15.04 24.36 -12.03
CA GLY A 322 -14.27 23.97 -10.84
C GLY A 322 -14.25 22.47 -10.56
N MET A 323 -14.52 21.64 -11.56
CA MET A 323 -14.42 20.18 -11.47
C MET A 323 -12.96 19.70 -11.60
N ILE A 324 -12.10 20.47 -12.25
CA ILE A 324 -10.66 20.23 -12.37
C ILE A 324 -9.86 21.53 -12.11
N ASN A 325 -8.55 21.42 -11.93
CA ASN A 325 -7.68 22.55 -11.56
C ASN A 325 -6.80 23.07 -12.71
N GLU A 326 -6.42 22.20 -13.64
CA GLU A 326 -5.47 22.55 -14.71
C GLU A 326 -5.73 21.71 -15.97
N ILE A 327 -5.56 22.32 -17.14
CA ILE A 327 -5.55 21.62 -18.43
C ILE A 327 -4.16 21.77 -19.03
N VAL A 328 -3.59 20.68 -19.51
CA VAL A 328 -2.25 20.64 -20.12
C VAL A 328 -2.24 19.82 -21.42
N PRO A 329 -1.26 20.00 -22.31
CA PRO A 329 -1.08 19.12 -23.45
C PRO A 329 -0.96 17.66 -23.02
N ALA A 330 -1.52 16.73 -23.80
CA ALA A 330 -1.56 15.30 -23.45
C ALA A 330 -0.17 14.70 -23.17
N ALA A 331 0.86 15.15 -23.90
CA ALA A 331 2.24 14.70 -23.71
C ALA A 331 2.87 15.18 -22.39
N GLU A 332 2.35 16.26 -21.80
CA GLU A 332 2.89 16.88 -20.58
C GLU A 332 2.13 16.41 -19.33
N LEU A 333 0.95 15.81 -19.48
CA LEU A 333 0.07 15.46 -18.36
C LEU A 333 0.77 14.62 -17.29
N ARG A 334 1.39 13.49 -17.67
CA ARG A 334 2.05 12.60 -16.71
C ARG A 334 3.24 13.26 -16.00
N PRO A 335 4.22 13.87 -16.71
CA PRO A 335 5.30 14.61 -16.08
C PRO A 335 4.82 15.72 -15.15
N ARG A 336 3.82 16.50 -15.57
CA ARG A 336 3.28 17.62 -14.80
C ARG A 336 2.56 17.16 -13.52
N ALA A 337 1.75 16.11 -13.61
CA ALA A 337 1.03 15.56 -12.47
C ALA A 337 1.98 14.91 -11.46
N LEU A 338 3.01 14.20 -11.94
CA LEU A 338 4.07 13.68 -11.07
C LEU A 338 4.83 14.81 -10.37
N ALA A 339 5.23 15.86 -11.10
CA ALA A 339 5.88 17.01 -10.50
C ALA A 339 5.01 17.65 -9.40
N LEU A 340 3.70 17.82 -9.64
CA LEU A 340 2.80 18.33 -8.61
C LEU A 340 2.70 17.42 -7.38
N ALA A 341 2.56 16.11 -7.58
CA ALA A 341 2.51 15.15 -6.48
C ALA A 341 3.83 15.13 -5.69
N THR A 342 4.97 15.23 -6.37
CA THR A 342 6.29 15.34 -5.76
C THR A 342 6.43 16.64 -4.96
N ASP A 343 5.97 17.78 -5.48
CA ASP A 343 6.00 19.06 -4.76
C ASP A 343 5.16 18.99 -3.47
N LEU A 344 3.98 18.37 -3.55
CA LEU A 344 3.13 18.12 -2.37
C LEU A 344 3.78 17.17 -1.37
N ALA A 345 4.44 16.10 -1.86
CA ALA A 345 5.17 15.17 -1.01
C ALA A 345 6.37 15.83 -0.30
N HIS A 346 6.94 16.90 -0.86
CA HIS A 346 7.99 17.71 -0.21
C HIS A 346 7.43 18.84 0.68
N GLY A 347 6.11 19.00 0.76
CA GLY A 347 5.43 20.01 1.57
C GLY A 347 5.20 19.58 3.03
N PRO A 348 4.55 20.44 3.85
CA PRO A 348 4.22 20.15 5.25
C PRO A 348 3.04 19.17 5.34
N THR A 349 3.29 17.88 5.13
CA THR A 349 2.24 16.87 4.94
C THR A 349 1.27 16.71 6.12
N PRO A 350 1.68 16.81 7.41
CA PRO A 350 0.72 16.87 8.52
C PRO A 350 -0.26 18.05 8.43
N ALA A 351 0.19 19.20 7.91
CA ALA A 351 -0.68 20.36 7.71
C ALA A 351 -1.65 20.12 6.54
N PHE A 352 -1.17 19.58 5.42
CA PHE A 352 -2.02 19.21 4.29
C PHE A 352 -3.11 18.20 4.67
N ALA A 353 -2.77 17.17 5.46
CA ALA A 353 -3.72 16.19 5.97
C ALA A 353 -4.89 16.86 6.73
N ARG A 354 -4.55 17.80 7.63
CA ARG A 354 -5.55 18.54 8.42
C ARG A 354 -6.36 19.51 7.58
N MET A 355 -5.73 20.25 6.66
CA MET A 355 -6.43 21.13 5.72
C MET A 355 -7.45 20.34 4.89
N ARG A 356 -7.04 19.19 4.35
CA ARG A 356 -7.89 18.28 3.59
C ARG A 356 -9.08 17.78 4.41
N ALA A 357 -8.86 17.35 5.64
CA ALA A 357 -9.93 16.92 6.54
C ALA A 357 -10.94 18.05 6.80
N LEU A 358 -10.45 19.24 7.16
CA LEU A 358 -11.29 20.42 7.42
C LEU A 358 -12.15 20.81 6.21
N LEU A 359 -11.58 20.80 5.00
CA LEU A 359 -12.30 21.11 3.76
C LEU A 359 -13.38 20.07 3.44
N ARG A 360 -13.11 18.79 3.71
CA ARG A 360 -14.07 17.71 3.44
C ARG A 360 -15.20 17.67 4.47
N ASP A 361 -14.89 17.97 5.72
CA ASP A 361 -15.86 17.95 6.83
C ASP A 361 -16.70 19.23 6.93
N SER A 362 -16.34 20.32 6.22
CA SER A 362 -17.08 21.59 6.25
C SER A 362 -18.53 21.48 5.77
N TRP A 363 -18.85 20.50 4.93
CA TRP A 363 -20.21 20.25 4.44
C TRP A 363 -21.14 19.65 5.49
N HIS A 364 -20.60 19.18 6.61
CA HIS A 364 -21.34 18.52 7.69
C HIS A 364 -21.24 19.28 9.02
N SER A 365 -20.60 20.45 9.01
CA SER A 365 -20.31 21.24 10.20
C SER A 365 -21.01 22.60 10.11
N ASP A 366 -21.50 23.10 11.25
CA ASP A 366 -21.81 24.52 11.37
C ASP A 366 -20.53 25.36 11.55
N LEU A 367 -20.65 26.67 11.41
CA LEU A 367 -19.50 27.57 11.48
C LEU A 367 -18.78 27.48 12.84
N ALA A 368 -19.50 27.34 13.95
CA ALA A 368 -18.90 27.28 15.28
C ALA A 368 -18.06 26.01 15.45
N THR A 369 -18.59 24.86 15.02
CA THR A 369 -17.90 23.56 15.03
C THR A 369 -16.69 23.58 14.12
N GLN A 370 -16.81 24.21 12.94
CA GLN A 370 -15.69 24.36 12.00
C GLN A 370 -14.55 25.20 12.59
N LEU A 371 -14.85 26.37 13.18
CA LEU A 371 -13.84 27.24 13.80
C LEU A 371 -13.12 26.56 14.98
N GLN A 372 -13.84 25.75 15.75
CA GLN A 372 -13.23 24.94 16.80
C GLN A 372 -12.29 23.88 16.20
N SER A 373 -12.73 23.17 15.16
CA SER A 373 -11.93 22.18 14.45
C SER A 373 -10.68 22.80 13.83
N GLU A 374 -10.79 24.00 13.27
CA GLU A 374 -9.66 24.79 12.76
C GLU A 374 -8.67 25.15 13.86
N THR A 375 -9.15 25.58 15.03
CA THR A 375 -8.31 25.91 16.19
C THR A 375 -7.51 24.70 16.66
N GLU A 376 -8.14 23.53 16.73
CA GLU A 376 -7.49 22.27 17.12
C GLU A 376 -6.46 21.81 16.09
N ALA A 377 -6.82 21.86 14.80
CA ALA A 377 -5.92 21.54 13.71
C ALA A 377 -4.71 22.49 13.65
N LEU A 378 -4.94 23.79 13.84
CA LEU A 378 -3.89 24.81 13.85
C LEU A 378 -2.93 24.62 15.03
N LYS A 379 -3.47 24.31 16.22
CA LYS A 379 -2.63 23.96 17.37
C LYS A 379 -1.77 22.72 17.08
N ALA A 380 -2.39 21.64 16.63
CA ALA A 380 -1.70 20.39 16.35
C ALA A 380 -0.59 20.55 15.29
N THR A 381 -0.84 21.36 14.26
CA THR A 381 0.15 21.64 13.20
C THR A 381 1.20 22.65 13.65
N GLY A 382 0.86 23.60 14.52
CA GLY A 382 1.81 24.55 15.11
C GLY A 382 2.88 23.90 15.98
N ASP A 383 2.57 22.75 16.58
CA ASP A 383 3.51 21.96 17.42
C ASP A 383 4.45 21.04 16.60
N THR A 384 4.37 21.06 15.27
CA THR A 384 5.21 20.23 14.37
C THR A 384 6.61 20.81 14.16
N ALA A 385 7.58 19.96 13.86
CA ALA A 385 8.92 20.40 13.45
C ALA A 385 8.89 21.18 12.13
N ASP A 386 7.99 20.79 11.21
CA ASP A 386 7.75 21.47 9.95
C ASP A 386 7.29 22.93 10.14
N ALA A 387 6.42 23.20 11.12
CA ALA A 387 6.00 24.57 11.44
C ALA A 387 7.17 25.41 12.00
N ALA A 388 7.95 24.85 12.92
CA ALA A 388 9.14 25.52 13.45
C ALA A 388 10.18 25.84 12.36
N GLU A 389 10.41 24.89 11.45
CA GLU A 389 11.29 25.04 10.29
C GLU A 389 10.77 26.11 9.32
N ALA A 390 9.47 26.13 9.01
CA ALA A 390 8.88 27.17 8.17
C ALA A 390 9.08 28.58 8.74
N LEU A 391 8.83 28.76 10.05
CA LEU A 391 9.02 30.05 10.72
C LEU A 391 10.49 30.49 10.70
N SER A 392 11.41 29.56 10.96
CA SER A 392 12.86 29.78 10.89
C SER A 392 13.32 30.16 9.47
N ALA A 393 12.85 29.42 8.47
CA ALA A 393 13.15 29.63 7.06
C ALA A 393 12.64 30.99 6.56
N PHE A 394 11.40 31.34 6.92
CA PHE A 394 10.78 32.61 6.60
C PHE A 394 11.58 33.79 7.18
N LYS A 395 11.93 33.73 8.48
CA LYS A 395 12.75 34.76 9.13
C LYS A 395 14.13 34.91 8.46
N SER A 396 14.67 33.81 7.95
CA SER A 396 15.99 33.75 7.29
C SER A 396 15.93 33.97 5.77
N LYS A 397 14.74 34.24 5.20
CA LYS A 397 14.51 34.42 3.75
C LYS A 397 15.04 33.26 2.89
N ARG A 398 14.89 32.03 3.36
CA ARG A 398 15.26 30.80 2.64
C ARG A 398 14.02 29.92 2.42
N ALA A 399 14.11 28.98 1.48
CA ALA A 399 13.08 27.96 1.33
C ALA A 399 13.07 27.02 2.56
N PRO A 400 11.89 26.65 3.09
CA PRO A 400 11.77 25.65 4.15
C PRO A 400 12.06 24.25 3.62
N ARG A 401 12.49 23.35 4.51
CA ARG A 401 12.66 21.91 4.21
C ARG A 401 11.74 21.08 5.10
N PHE A 402 10.64 20.60 4.53
CA PHE A 402 9.66 19.83 5.29
C PHE A 402 9.96 18.33 5.33
N THR A 403 9.83 17.74 6.50
CA THR A 403 10.08 16.32 6.79
C THR A 403 8.83 15.55 7.16
N GLY A 404 7.68 16.23 7.26
CA GLY A 404 6.39 15.64 7.59
C GLY A 404 6.27 15.30 9.07
N ARG A 405 6.92 16.06 9.96
CA ARG A 405 7.01 15.80 11.40
C ARG A 405 6.81 17.05 12.22
#